data_AF-A0A2E5WXQ0-F1
#
_entry.id   AF-A0A2E5WXQ0-F1
#
_cell.length_a   1.000
_cell.length_b   1.000
_cell.length_c   1.000
_cell.angle_alpha   90.00
_cell.angle_beta   90.00
_cell.angle_gamma   90.00
#
_symmetry.space_group_name_H-M   'P 1'
#
loop_
_entity.id
_entity.type
_entity.pdbx_description
1 polymer ?
#
loop_
_entity_poly.entity_id
_entity_poly.type
_entity_poly.pdbx_seq_one_letter_code
_entity_poly.pdbx_strand_id
1 'polypeptide(L)' 'MEKLGAVSVKVTESDNVNWALKKFKRLCDKRGITKEYRARKEYKKPSVEMKEKQEAAEKRRLKELRKKRGRRSRKI' A
#
# COMPACT_ATOMS: atom_id res chain seq x y z
N MET A 1 10.31 -14.94 -2.55
CA MET A 1 10.37 -13.47 -2.34
C MET A 1 10.49 -12.85 -3.73
N GLU A 2 9.37 -12.56 -4.39
CA GLU A 2 9.42 -12.08 -5.78
C GLU A 2 10.14 -10.74 -5.85
N LYS A 3 11.13 -10.65 -6.74
CA LYS A 3 11.87 -9.43 -7.06
C LYS A 3 10.90 -8.26 -7.25
N LEU A 4 11.20 -7.12 -6.62
CA LEU A 4 10.52 -5.85 -6.85
C LEU A 4 10.85 -5.38 -8.28
N GLY A 5 10.21 -6.02 -9.26
CA GLY A 5 10.39 -5.75 -10.68
C GLY A 5 9.75 -4.43 -11.08
N ALA A 6 10.26 -3.85 -12.16
CA ALA A 6 9.75 -2.62 -12.76
C ALA A 6 8.23 -2.70 -12.98
N VAL A 7 7.52 -1.67 -12.53
CA VAL A 7 6.09 -1.51 -12.79
C VAL A 7 5.94 -0.97 -14.21
N SER A 8 5.09 -1.58 -15.02
CA SER A 8 4.74 -1.08 -16.35
C SER A 8 3.23 -1.02 -16.52
N VAL A 9 2.76 -0.03 -17.28
CA VAL A 9 1.37 0.11 -17.68
C VAL A 9 1.36 0.21 -19.20
N LYS A 10 0.70 -0.75 -19.86
CA LYS A 10 0.43 -0.65 -21.30
C LYS A 10 -0.72 0.32 -21.49
N VAL A 11 -0.55 1.27 -22.40
CA VAL A 11 -1.51 2.33 -22.72
C VAL A 11 -1.77 2.26 -24.22
N THR A 12 -3.03 2.37 -24.63
CA THR A 12 -3.47 2.46 -26.03
C THR A 12 -3.90 3.89 -26.36
N GLU A 13 -4.01 4.24 -27.65
CA GLU A 13 -4.31 5.62 -28.10
C GLU A 13 -5.65 6.18 -27.61
N SER A 14 -6.60 5.32 -27.27
CA SER A 14 -7.91 5.71 -26.73
C SER A 14 -7.92 5.90 -25.21
N ASP A 15 -6.83 5.57 -24.51
CA ASP A 15 -6.76 5.68 -23.06
C ASP A 15 -6.48 7.12 -22.61
N ASN A 16 -7.23 7.58 -21.61
CA ASN A 16 -6.97 8.87 -20.99
C ASN A 16 -5.63 8.83 -20.21
N VAL A 17 -4.71 9.73 -20.57
CA VAL A 17 -3.38 9.87 -19.94
C VAL A 17 -3.46 9.96 -18.41
N ASN A 18 -4.43 10.72 -17.88
CA ASN A 18 -4.60 10.87 -16.44
C ASN A 18 -4.97 9.56 -15.74
N TRP A 19 -5.71 8.68 -16.43
CA TRP A 19 -6.03 7.36 -15.90
C TRP A 19 -4.79 6.48 -15.85
N ALA A 20 -3.96 6.49 -16.89
CA ALA A 20 -2.73 5.71 -16.95
C ALA A 20 -1.76 6.09 -15.81
N LEU A 21 -1.58 7.40 -15.57
CA LEU A 21 -0.75 7.91 -14.46
C LEU A 21 -1.27 7.47 -13.09
N LYS A 22 -2.59 7.57 -12.86
CA LYS A 22 -3.21 7.12 -11.61
C LYS A 22 -3.05 5.61 -11.41
N LYS A 23 -3.18 4.83 -12.49
CA LYS A 23 -3.00 3.36 -12.46
C LYS A 23 -1.55 3.00 -12.15
N PHE A 24 -0.58 3.65 -12.79
CA PHE A 24 0.84 3.46 -12.53
C PHE A 24 1.20 3.75 -11.07
N LYS A 25 0.73 4.89 -10.52
CA LYS A 25 0.93 5.24 -9.11
C LYS A 25 0.37 4.17 -8.17
N ARG A 26 -0.85 3.70 -8.42
CA ARG A 26 -1.47 2.62 -7.62
C ARG A 26 -0.67 1.33 -7.67
N LEU A 27 -0.11 0.97 -8.83
CA LEU A 27 0.72 -0.22 -8.97
C LEU A 27 2.05 -0.09 -8.21
N CYS A 28 2.70 1.08 -8.27
CA CYS A 28 3.89 1.38 -7.47
C CYS A 28 3.62 1.26 -5.97
N ASP A 29 2.50 1.81 -5.50
CA ASP A 29 2.09 1.75 -4.10
C ASP A 29 1.71 0.32 -3.68
N LYS A 30 1.03 -0.43 -4.55
CA LYS A 30 0.66 -1.84 -4.31
C LYS A 30 1.89 -2.74 -4.20
N ARG A 31 2.89 -2.52 -5.06
CA ARG A 31 4.17 -3.27 -5.01
C ARG A 31 5.07 -2.81 -3.85
N GLY A 32 4.75 -1.69 -3.21
CA GLY A 32 5.43 -1.21 -2.01
C GLY A 32 6.67 -0.36 -2.27
N ILE A 33 6.92 0.03 -3.53
CA ILE A 33 8.12 0.79 -3.95
C ILE A 33 8.23 2.11 -3.18
N THR A 34 7.13 2.85 -3.07
CA THR A 34 7.09 4.12 -2.32
C THR A 34 7.41 3.93 -0.83
N LYS A 35 6.95 2.82 -0.25
CA LYS A 35 7.16 2.51 1.18
C LYS A 35 8.63 2.16 1.43
N GLU A 36 9.21 1.35 0.55
CA GLU A 36 10.61 0.97 0.60
C GLU A 36 11.53 2.18 0.40
N TYR A 37 11.24 3.03 -0.58
CA TYR A 37 11.97 4.27 -0.78
C TYR A 37 12.02 5.10 0.50
N ARG A 38 10.88 5.26 1.19
CA ARG A 38 10.81 5.98 2.48
C ARG A 38 11.61 5.29 3.59
N ALA A 39 11.56 3.96 3.67
CA ALA A 39 12.30 3.20 4.67
C ALA A 39 13.82 3.26 4.47
N ARG A 40 14.29 3.37 3.22
CA ARG A 40 15.73 3.46 2.89
C ARG A 40 16.33 4.85 3.07
N LYS A 41 15.51 5.90 3.26
CA LYS A 41 16.01 7.29 3.39
C LYS A 41 16.80 7.53 4.66
N GLU A 42 16.45 6.86 5.75
CA GLU A 42 17.06 7.04 7.06
C GLU A 42 17.36 5.68 7.68
N TYR A 43 18.47 5.57 8.42
CA TYR A 43 18.74 4.38 9.20
C TYR A 43 17.86 4.37 10.45
N LYS A 44 16.99 3.38 10.55
CA LYS A 44 16.26 3.08 11.79
C LYS A 44 16.91 1.90 12.48
N LYS A 45 17.11 2.02 13.79
CA LYS A 45 17.58 0.88 14.59
C LYS A 45 16.55 -0.27 14.49
N PRO A 46 16.98 -1.54 14.41
CA PRO A 46 16.07 -2.68 14.22
C PRO A 46 14.93 -2.76 15.25
N SER A 47 15.17 -2.34 16.49
CA SER A 47 14.13 -2.28 17.52
C SER A 47 13.00 -1.30 17.18
N VAL A 48 13.32 -0.17 16.55
CA VAL A 48 12.34 0.85 16.17
C VAL A 48 11.53 0.36 14.97
N GLU A 49 12.18 -0.27 13.99
CA GLU A 49 11.50 -0.86 12.83
C GLU A 49 10.49 -1.94 13.24
N MET A 50 10.89 -2.80 14.18
CA MET A 50 10.02 -3.85 14.73
C MET A 50 8.80 -3.27 15.44
N LYS A 51 9.00 -2.21 16.24
CA LYS A 51 7.90 -1.51 16.92
C LYS A 51 6.94 -0.87 15.93
N GLU A 52 7.44 -0.11 14.96
CA GLU A 52 6.60 0.51 13.91
C GLU A 52 5.82 -0.53 13.10
N LYS A 53 6.42 -1.69 12.83
CA LYS A 53 5.76 -2.80 12.12
C LYS A 53 4.60 -3.38 12.93
N GLN A 54 4.78 -3.59 14.24
CA GLN A 54 3.74 -4.08 15.14
C GLN A 54 2.57 -3.09 15.24
N GLU A 55 2.87 -1.81 15.48
CA GLU A 55 1.85 -0.76 15.55
C GLU A 55 1.07 -0.64 14.23
N ALA A 56 1.75 -0.72 13.08
CA ALA A 56 1.09 -0.70 11.78
C ALA A 56 0.18 -1.92 11.56
N ALA A 57 0.56 -3.10 12.05
CA ALA A 57 -0.26 -4.31 11.99
C ALA A 57 -1.51 -4.18 12.87
N GLU A 58 -1.36 -3.66 14.09
CA GLU A 58 -2.47 -3.43 15.01
C GLU A 58 -3.47 -2.41 14.46
N LYS A 59 -2.98 -1.27 13.95
CA LYS A 59 -3.82 -0.25 13.30
C LYS A 59 -4.61 -0.85 12.12
N ARG A 60 -4.00 -1.73 11.33
CA ARG A 60 -4.70 -2.45 10.25
C ARG A 60 -5.78 -3.38 10.80
N ARG A 61 -5.48 -4.18 11.83
CA ARG A 61 -6.45 -5.07 12.49
C ARG A 61 -7.66 -4.29 13.02
N LEU A 62 -7.43 -3.18 13.72
CA LEU A 62 -8.48 -2.34 14.27
C LEU A 62 -9.37 -1.73 13.17
N LYS A 63 -8.78 -1.28 12.07
CA LYS A 63 -9.52 -0.76 10.90
C LYS A 63 -10.42 -1.83 10.28
N GLU A 64 -9.94 -3.06 10.16
CA GLU A 64 -10.73 -4.18 9.63
C GLU A 64 -11.88 -4.59 10.57
N LEU A 65 -11.63 -4.62 11.88
CA LEU A 65 -12.69 -4.85 12.88
C LEU A 65 -13.78 -3.78 12.80
N ARG A 66 -13.40 -2.50 12.67
CA ARG A 66 -14.35 -1.39 12.52
C ARG A 66 -15.21 -1.55 11.26
N LYS A 67 -14.62 -1.93 10.12
CA LYS A 67 -15.35 -2.21 8.88
C LYS A 67 -16.33 -3.37 9.04
N LYS A 68 -15.92 -4.47 9.70
CA LYS A 68 -16.78 -5.63 9.95
C LYS A 68 -18.01 -5.27 10.80
N ARG A 69 -17.81 -4.48 11.86
CA ARG A 69 -18.90 -3.95 12.70
C ARG A 69 -19.88 -3.09 11.89
N GLY A 70 -19.38 -2.16 11.08
CA GLY A 70 -20.21 -1.32 10.22
C GLY A 70 -20.98 -2.08 9.14
N ARG A 71 -20.40 -3.16 8.57
CA ARG A 71 -21.10 -4.03 7.60
C ARG A 71 -22.21 -4.86 8.24
N ARG A 72 -22.05 -5.29 9.50
CA ARG A 72 -23.10 -6.00 10.25
C ARG A 72 -24.29 -5.09 10.56
N SER A 73 -24.04 -3.84 10.92
CA SER A 73 -25.09 -2.87 11.24
C SER A 73 -25.94 -2.42 10.04
N ARG A 74 -25.43 -2.53 8.79
CA ARG A 74 -26.18 -2.17 7.57
C ARG A 74 -26.99 -3.34 6.98
N LYS A 75 -26.90 -4.52 7.61
CA LYS A 75 -27.51 -5.76 7.13
C LYS A 75 -28.76 -6.13 7.95
N ILE A 76 -29.15 -5.24 8.85
CA ILE A 76 -30.36 -5.27 9.68
C ILE A 76 -31.24 -4.14 9.16
#